data_AF-D5V0F4-F1
#
_entry.id   AF-D5V0F4-F1
#
_cell.length_a   1.000
_cell.length_b   1.000
_cell.length_c   1.000
_cell.angle_alpha   90.00
_cell.angle_beta   90.00
_cell.angle_gamma   90.00
#
_symmetry.space_group_name_H-M   'P 1'
#
loop_
_entity.id
_entity.type
_entity.pdbx_description
1 polymer ?
#
loop_
_entity_poly.entity_id
_entity_poly.type
_entity_poly.pdbx_seq_one_letter_code
_entity_poly.pdbx_strand_id
1 'polypeptide(L)'
;MSIEIWFAFISTVFIFAIIPGPTVIFVIGQAITHGKKSVTPLALGVLTGDFIAMVISLLGLGAILAASAVLYTILKWIGVFYLIYLGIKAFKEEPSMDAQLFKQMNMSKSKMFKSSLIVTALNPKNIVFFVAFLPQFVNTSSEVLSQFLILMISFSAVTLCTITCFALFAGSIQHKITSYKAKKRLNQVGGTALIGAGIFTATMHKN
;
A
#
# COMPACT_ATOMS: atom_id res chain seq x y z
N MET A 1 23.73 -1.12 -6.39
CA MET A 1 22.52 -1.42 -7.18
C MET A 1 22.72 -0.87 -8.58
N SER A 2 22.40 -1.64 -9.62
CA SER A 2 22.46 -1.12 -11.00
C SER A 2 21.25 -0.23 -11.30
N ILE A 3 21.37 0.64 -12.30
CA ILE A 3 20.29 1.59 -12.64
C ILE A 3 19.04 0.87 -13.16
N GLU A 4 19.22 -0.29 -13.82
CA GLU A 4 18.15 -1.12 -14.35
C GLU A 4 17.29 -1.70 -13.23
N ILE A 5 17.91 -2.19 -12.15
CA ILE A 5 17.20 -2.72 -10.97
C ILE A 5 16.41 -1.60 -10.30
N TRP A 6 16.98 -0.40 -10.21
CA TRP A 6 16.29 0.75 -9.63
C TRP A 6 15.08 1.18 -10.47
N PHE A 7 15.19 1.24 -11.80
CA PHE A 7 14.04 1.53 -12.67
C PHE A 7 12.96 0.44 -12.60
N ALA A 8 13.36 -0.84 -12.50
CA ALA A 8 12.43 -1.94 -12.30
C ALA A 8 11.68 -1.80 -10.97
N PHE A 9 12.38 -1.40 -9.90
CA PHE A 9 11.77 -1.11 -8.60
C PHE A 9 10.76 0.04 -8.70
N ILE A 10 11.16 1.19 -9.23
CA ILE A 10 10.26 2.36 -9.39
C ILE A 10 9.00 1.98 -10.16
N SER A 11 9.16 1.25 -11.27
CA SER A 11 8.04 0.81 -12.11
C SER A 11 7.09 -0.12 -11.34
N THR A 12 7.66 -1.07 -10.58
CA THR A 12 6.88 -1.99 -9.73
C THR A 12 6.12 -1.24 -8.66
N VAL A 13 6.78 -0.30 -7.95
CA VAL A 13 6.15 0.52 -6.91
C VAL A 13 5.06 1.40 -7.50
N PHE A 14 5.27 1.98 -8.68
CA PHE A 14 4.25 2.80 -9.35
C PHE A 14 2.99 1.98 -9.64
N ILE A 15 3.14 0.83 -10.31
CA ILE A 15 2.01 -0.08 -10.58
C ILE A 15 1.33 -0.48 -9.27
N PHE A 16 2.11 -0.87 -8.26
CA PHE A 16 1.62 -1.23 -6.95
C PHE A 16 0.81 -0.09 -6.30
N ALA A 17 1.30 1.14 -6.36
CA ALA A 17 0.71 2.30 -5.69
C ALA A 17 -0.60 2.78 -6.35
N ILE A 18 -0.74 2.61 -7.66
CA ILE A 18 -1.97 2.99 -8.38
C ILE A 18 -3.11 2.00 -8.08
N ILE A 19 -2.78 0.75 -7.75
CA ILE A 19 -3.78 -0.28 -7.41
C ILE A 19 -4.42 0.06 -6.06
N PRO A 20 -5.71 0.43 -6.00
CA PRO A 20 -6.33 0.86 -4.76
C PRO A 20 -6.46 -0.31 -3.79
N GLY A 21 -5.76 -0.21 -2.65
CA GLY A 21 -5.92 -1.07 -1.49
C GLY A 21 -6.58 -0.35 -0.32
N PRO A 22 -6.58 -0.94 0.90
CA PRO A 22 -7.22 -0.35 2.08
C PRO A 22 -6.77 1.09 2.37
N THR A 23 -5.45 1.37 2.26
CA THR A 23 -4.89 2.72 2.44
C THR A 23 -5.46 3.73 1.44
N VAL A 24 -5.44 3.41 0.15
CA VAL A 24 -5.91 4.33 -0.91
C VAL A 24 -7.42 4.57 -0.78
N ILE A 25 -8.19 3.52 -0.49
CA ILE A 25 -9.65 3.62 -0.27
C ILE A 25 -9.95 4.50 0.95
N PHE A 26 -9.23 4.31 2.05
CA PHE A 26 -9.36 5.15 3.25
C PHE A 26 -9.06 6.62 2.94
N VAL A 27 -7.96 6.90 2.24
CA VAL A 27 -7.59 8.28 1.86
C VAL A 27 -8.63 8.91 0.93
N ILE A 28 -9.11 8.19 -0.08
CA ILE A 28 -10.16 8.68 -0.98
C ILE A 28 -11.43 8.99 -0.20
N GLY A 29 -11.88 8.09 0.69
CA GLY A 29 -13.06 8.30 1.52
C GLY A 29 -12.93 9.55 2.40
N GLN A 30 -11.80 9.70 3.09
CA GLN A 30 -11.53 10.85 3.94
C GLN A 30 -11.41 12.16 3.15
N ALA A 31 -10.83 12.11 1.94
CA ALA A 31 -10.70 13.25 1.05
C ALA A 31 -12.05 13.69 0.45
N ILE A 32 -12.94 12.75 0.12
CA ILE A 32 -14.32 13.06 -0.27
C ILE A 32 -15.08 13.69 0.92
N THR A 33 -14.88 13.23 2.14
CA THR A 33 -15.62 13.76 3.30
C THR A 33 -15.11 15.13 3.78
N HIS A 34 -13.80 15.37 3.73
CA HIS A 34 -13.17 16.55 4.37
C HIS A 34 -12.48 17.49 3.37
N GLY A 35 -12.57 17.18 2.07
CA GLY A 35 -12.00 17.98 0.98
C GLY A 35 -10.48 18.05 1.01
N LYS A 36 -9.93 19.03 0.27
CA LYS A 36 -8.47 19.22 0.10
C LYS A 36 -7.70 19.41 1.41
N LYS A 37 -8.36 19.90 2.49
CA LYS A 37 -7.72 20.11 3.80
C LYS A 37 -7.24 18.81 4.46
N SER A 38 -7.78 17.66 4.04
CA SER A 38 -7.38 16.34 4.55
C SER A 38 -6.14 15.76 3.86
N VAL A 39 -5.74 16.30 2.70
CA VAL A 39 -4.67 15.72 1.86
C VAL A 39 -3.35 15.62 2.62
N THR A 40 -2.88 16.72 3.21
CA THR A 40 -1.61 16.75 3.93
C THR A 40 -1.56 15.80 5.13
N PRO A 41 -2.49 15.84 6.10
CA PRO A 41 -2.41 14.92 7.24
C PRO A 41 -2.58 13.45 6.82
N LEU A 42 -3.38 13.16 5.79
CA LEU A 42 -3.50 11.79 5.27
C LEU A 42 -2.21 11.32 4.59
N ALA A 43 -1.62 12.13 3.71
CA ALA A 43 -0.39 11.78 3.00
C ALA A 43 0.78 11.57 3.97
N LEU A 44 0.93 12.43 4.98
CA LEU A 44 1.96 12.28 6.01
C LEU A 44 1.74 11.02 6.85
N GLY A 45 0.50 10.68 7.17
CA GLY A 45 0.19 9.45 7.90
C GLY A 45 0.51 8.22 7.07
N VAL A 46 0.16 8.21 5.78
CA VAL A 46 0.54 7.14 4.84
C VAL A 46 2.05 6.97 4.78
N LEU A 47 2.80 8.05 4.53
CA LEU A 47 4.26 7.98 4.48
C LEU A 47 4.89 7.44 5.76
N THR A 48 4.41 7.91 6.91
CA THR A 48 4.90 7.44 8.22
C THR A 48 4.55 5.96 8.44
N GLY A 49 3.33 5.55 8.08
CA GLY A 49 2.88 4.18 8.20
C GLY A 49 3.68 3.22 7.31
N ASP A 50 3.92 3.61 6.06
CA ASP A 50 4.76 2.85 5.14
C ASP A 50 6.19 2.74 5.61
N PHE A 51 6.77 3.84 6.10
CA PHE A 51 8.11 3.83 6.69
C PHE A 51 8.21 2.84 7.85
N ILE A 52 7.27 2.89 8.80
CA ILE A 52 7.23 1.97 9.95
C ILE A 52 7.08 0.53 9.47
N ALA A 53 6.11 0.25 8.60
CA ALA A 53 5.87 -1.10 8.09
C ALA A 53 7.09 -1.65 7.35
N MET A 54 7.75 -0.82 6.54
CA MET A 54 8.95 -1.19 5.79
C MET A 54 10.12 -1.50 6.71
N VAL A 55 10.40 -0.65 7.70
CA VAL A 55 11.47 -0.88 8.70
C VAL A 55 11.20 -2.15 9.50
N ILE A 56 9.98 -2.33 10.02
CA ILE A 56 9.60 -3.54 10.78
C ILE A 56 9.71 -4.78 9.90
N SER A 57 9.21 -4.72 8.66
CA SER A 57 9.27 -5.84 7.72
C SER A 57 10.70 -6.24 7.42
N LEU A 58 11.61 -5.28 7.27
CA LEU A 58 13.03 -5.54 7.00
C LEU A 58 13.77 -6.09 8.21
N LEU A 59 13.56 -5.53 9.40
CA LEU A 59 14.13 -6.06 10.64
C LEU A 59 13.63 -7.47 10.92
N GLY A 60 12.32 -7.69 10.79
CA GLY A 60 11.70 -9.01 10.97
C GLY A 60 12.19 -10.02 9.94
N LEU A 61 12.26 -9.63 8.67
CA LEU A 61 12.78 -10.47 7.60
C LEU A 61 14.27 -10.81 7.80
N GLY A 62 15.09 -9.86 8.24
CA GLY A 62 16.50 -10.11 8.56
C GLY A 62 16.66 -11.18 9.65
N ALA A 63 15.85 -11.10 10.71
CA ALA A 63 15.81 -12.12 11.75
C ALA A 63 15.32 -13.49 11.22
N ILE A 64 14.31 -13.49 10.35
CA ILE A 64 13.75 -14.73 9.77
C ILE A 64 14.74 -15.39 8.78
N LEU A 65 15.40 -14.60 7.92
CA LEU A 65 16.41 -15.10 6.97
C LEU A 65 17.65 -15.62 7.69
N ALA A 66 18.05 -14.99 8.80
CA ALA A 66 19.12 -15.50 9.66
C ALA A 66 18.72 -16.82 10.36
N ALA A 67 17.41 -17.06 10.56
CA ALA A 67 16.91 -18.25 11.23
C ALA A 67 16.64 -19.44 10.28
N SER A 68 15.94 -19.24 9.15
CA SER A 68 15.60 -20.35 8.23
C SER A 68 15.05 -19.90 6.87
N ALA A 69 15.60 -20.46 5.78
CA ALA A 69 15.06 -20.33 4.42
C ALA A 69 13.65 -20.94 4.24
N VAL A 70 13.28 -21.92 5.07
CA VAL A 70 11.94 -22.52 5.08
C VAL A 70 10.90 -21.54 5.61
N LEU A 71 11.22 -20.80 6.70
CA LEU A 71 10.31 -19.77 7.23
C LEU A 71 10.06 -18.66 6.22
N TYR A 72 11.08 -18.22 5.49
CA TYR A 72 10.93 -17.24 4.42
C TYR A 72 9.92 -17.72 3.36
N THR A 73 10.04 -18.98 2.93
CA THR A 73 9.15 -19.57 1.92
C THR A 73 7.71 -19.66 2.43
N ILE A 74 7.50 -20.03 3.70
CA ILE A 74 6.18 -20.06 4.33
C ILE A 74 5.55 -18.66 4.36
N LEU A 75 6.30 -17.65 4.81
CA LEU A 75 5.84 -16.25 4.84
C LEU A 75 5.49 -15.71 3.46
N LYS A 76 6.29 -16.05 2.45
CA LYS A 76 6.01 -15.70 1.06
C LYS A 76 4.64 -16.25 0.64
N TRP A 77 4.36 -17.52 0.89
CA TRP A 77 3.09 -18.15 0.53
C TRP A 77 1.91 -17.60 1.34
N ILE A 78 2.10 -17.30 2.63
CA ILE A 78 1.09 -16.58 3.43
C ILE A 78 0.74 -15.25 2.76
N GLY A 79 1.74 -14.48 2.34
CA GLY A 79 1.52 -13.21 1.63
C GLY A 79 0.77 -13.38 0.30
N VAL A 80 1.12 -14.40 -0.49
CA VAL A 80 0.42 -14.77 -1.73
C VAL A 80 -1.07 -15.04 -1.47
N PHE A 81 -1.39 -15.96 -0.56
CA PHE A 81 -2.78 -16.33 -0.27
C PHE A 81 -3.55 -15.16 0.32
N TYR A 82 -2.89 -14.33 1.12
CA TYR A 82 -3.51 -13.15 1.69
C TYR A 82 -3.86 -12.09 0.64
N LEU A 83 -2.99 -11.84 -0.35
CA LEU A 83 -3.28 -10.94 -1.48
C LEU A 83 -4.45 -11.45 -2.33
N ILE A 84 -4.49 -12.76 -2.61
CA ILE A 84 -5.61 -13.38 -3.33
C ILE A 84 -6.91 -13.23 -2.53
N TYR A 85 -6.86 -13.50 -1.21
CA TYR A 85 -8.00 -13.32 -0.32
C TYR A 85 -8.50 -11.86 -0.32
N LEU A 86 -7.62 -10.87 -0.17
CA LEU A 86 -8.00 -9.46 -0.25
C LEU A 86 -8.59 -9.08 -1.60
N GLY A 87 -8.01 -9.61 -2.68
CA GLY A 87 -8.53 -9.43 -4.02
C GLY A 87 -9.97 -9.93 -4.13
N ILE A 88 -10.24 -11.16 -3.68
CA ILE A 88 -11.58 -11.76 -3.63
C ILE A 88 -12.52 -10.97 -2.72
N LYS A 89 -12.05 -10.51 -1.55
CA LYS A 89 -12.84 -9.72 -0.62
C LYS A 89 -13.28 -8.39 -1.24
N ALA A 90 -12.40 -7.73 -1.99
CA ALA A 90 -12.72 -6.49 -2.71
C ALA A 90 -13.82 -6.69 -3.77
N PHE A 91 -13.96 -7.90 -4.35
CA PHE A 91 -15.10 -8.23 -5.23
C PHE A 91 -16.40 -8.48 -4.47
N LYS A 92 -16.33 -8.94 -3.23
CA LYS A 92 -17.49 -9.35 -2.40
C LYS A 92 -18.00 -8.23 -1.49
N GLU A 93 -17.21 -7.22 -1.19
CA GLU A 93 -17.63 -6.07 -0.39
C GLU A 93 -18.64 -5.22 -1.18
N GLU A 94 -19.90 -5.23 -0.71
CA GLU A 94 -20.88 -4.25 -1.14
C GLU A 94 -20.41 -2.86 -0.69
N PRO A 95 -20.45 -1.83 -1.55
CA PRO A 95 -20.15 -0.47 -1.13
C PRO A 95 -21.17 -0.10 -0.06
N SER A 96 -20.75 -0.11 1.22
CA SER A 96 -21.64 0.28 2.30
C SER A 96 -22.10 1.71 2.03
N MET A 97 -23.42 1.86 1.93
CA MET A 97 -24.11 3.15 1.82
C MET A 97 -24.20 3.85 3.18
N ASP A 98 -23.47 3.35 4.19
CA ASP A 98 -23.33 4.01 5.48
C ASP A 98 -22.42 5.22 5.36
N ALA A 99 -23.02 6.28 4.83
CA ALA A 99 -22.62 7.65 5.10
C ALA A 99 -22.44 7.91 6.61
N GLN A 100 -22.98 7.06 7.48
CA GLN A 100 -22.82 7.11 8.94
C GLN A 100 -21.39 6.79 9.43
N LEU A 101 -20.63 5.88 8.80
CA LEU A 101 -19.21 5.67 9.14
C LEU A 101 -18.34 6.87 8.75
N PHE A 102 -18.77 7.63 7.74
CA PHE A 102 -18.14 8.87 7.27
C PHE A 102 -18.69 10.13 7.97
N LYS A 103 -19.61 9.98 8.94
CA LYS A 103 -20.35 11.08 9.60
C LYS A 103 -19.68 11.61 10.87
N GLN A 104 -18.37 11.43 11.04
CA GLN A 104 -17.66 12.21 12.06
C GLN A 104 -17.41 13.61 11.51
N MET A 105 -18.38 14.50 11.75
CA MET A 105 -18.21 15.93 11.51
C MET A 105 -16.95 16.41 12.25
N ASN A 106 -16.01 16.97 11.50
CA ASN A 106 -14.75 17.56 11.96
C ASN A 106 -13.77 16.59 12.64
N MET A 107 -13.23 15.62 11.90
CA MET A 107 -11.98 15.00 12.33
C MET A 107 -10.85 16.05 12.34
N SER A 108 -10.10 16.12 13.44
CA SER A 108 -8.90 16.95 13.52
C SER A 108 -7.81 16.40 12.58
N LYS A 109 -6.92 17.27 12.11
CA LYS A 109 -5.76 16.87 11.27
C LYS A 109 -4.92 15.77 11.95
N SER A 110 -4.76 15.85 13.28
CA SER A 110 -4.05 14.83 14.06
C SER A 110 -4.75 13.46 14.00
N LYS A 111 -6.08 13.43 14.07
CA LYS A 111 -6.84 12.17 13.99
C LYS A 111 -6.75 11.56 12.59
N MET A 112 -6.81 12.38 11.52
CA MET A 112 -6.61 11.92 10.14
C MET A 112 -5.22 11.32 9.93
N PHE A 113 -4.18 11.98 10.45
CA PHE A 113 -2.82 11.46 10.42
C PHE A 113 -2.70 10.12 11.14
N LYS A 114 -3.17 10.03 12.40
CA LYS A 114 -3.10 8.78 13.17
C LYS A 114 -3.86 7.64 12.49
N SER A 115 -5.06 7.90 11.98
CA SER A 115 -5.86 6.87 11.30
C SER A 115 -5.21 6.40 10.00
N SER A 116 -4.72 7.32 9.15
CA SER A 116 -4.01 6.92 7.91
C SER A 116 -2.70 6.20 8.20
N LEU A 117 -1.96 6.61 9.22
CA LEU A 117 -0.78 5.90 9.70
C LEU A 117 -1.12 4.47 10.10
N ILE A 118 -2.09 4.28 11.01
CA ILE A 118 -2.45 2.94 11.51
C ILE A 118 -2.94 2.05 10.37
N VAL A 119 -3.85 2.57 9.53
CA VAL A 119 -4.37 1.82 8.38
C VAL A 119 -3.26 1.41 7.42
N THR A 120 -2.26 2.27 7.22
CA THR A 120 -1.13 2.01 6.30
C THR A 120 -0.08 1.09 6.90
N ALA A 121 0.31 1.32 8.15
CA ALA A 121 1.29 0.50 8.85
C ALA A 121 0.81 -0.94 9.00
N LEU A 122 -0.49 -1.12 9.24
CA LEU A 122 -1.13 -2.43 9.31
C LEU A 122 -1.67 -2.89 7.97
N ASN A 123 -1.37 -2.20 6.86
CA ASN A 123 -1.86 -2.58 5.55
C ASN A 123 -1.11 -3.85 5.11
N PRO A 124 -1.79 -4.99 5.08
CA PRO A 124 -1.16 -6.25 4.75
C PRO A 124 -0.66 -6.30 3.29
N LYS A 125 -1.24 -5.50 2.38
CA LYS A 125 -0.73 -5.33 1.01
C LYS A 125 0.69 -4.77 1.04
N ASN A 126 0.94 -3.79 1.90
CA ASN A 126 2.23 -3.12 2.03
C ASN A 126 3.21 -4.02 2.78
N ILE A 127 2.78 -4.67 3.86
CA ILE A 127 3.60 -5.65 4.59
C ILE A 127 4.07 -6.77 3.67
N VAL A 128 3.17 -7.38 2.89
CA VAL A 128 3.54 -8.43 1.94
C VAL A 128 4.49 -7.90 0.88
N PHE A 129 4.29 -6.68 0.37
CA PHE A 129 5.23 -6.06 -0.55
C PHE A 129 6.63 -5.90 0.07
N PHE A 130 6.72 -5.35 1.28
CA PHE A 130 8.01 -5.13 1.93
C PHE A 130 8.72 -6.43 2.33
N VAL A 131 7.98 -7.47 2.73
CA VAL A 131 8.56 -8.76 3.11
C VAL A 131 8.95 -9.59 1.88
N ALA A 132 8.10 -9.62 0.84
CA ALA A 132 8.27 -10.53 -0.29
C ALA A 132 8.99 -9.91 -1.49
N PHE A 133 8.74 -8.62 -1.78
CA PHE A 133 9.23 -7.96 -3.00
C PHE A 133 10.46 -7.10 -2.76
N LEU A 134 10.44 -6.24 -1.74
CA LEU A 134 11.50 -5.27 -1.51
C LEU A 134 12.92 -5.89 -1.43
N PRO A 135 13.13 -7.08 -0.81
CA PRO A 135 14.45 -7.74 -0.79
C PRO A 135 14.95 -8.17 -2.17
N GLN A 136 14.07 -8.36 -3.15
CA GLN A 136 14.44 -8.79 -4.51
C GLN A 136 15.18 -7.70 -5.29
N PHE A 137 15.08 -6.45 -4.85
CA PHE A 137 15.73 -5.30 -5.49
C PHE A 137 17.07 -4.95 -4.84
N VAL A 138 17.54 -5.74 -3.88
CA VAL A 138 18.77 -5.49 -3.13
C VAL A 138 19.82 -6.53 -3.48
N ASN A 139 21.01 -6.05 -3.88
CA ASN A 139 22.17 -6.91 -4.02
C ASN A 139 22.85 -7.08 -2.65
N THR A 140 22.83 -8.30 -2.11
CA THR A 140 23.43 -8.66 -0.81
C THR A 140 24.95 -8.75 -0.82
N SER A 141 25.58 -8.78 -1.99
CA SER A 141 27.05 -8.76 -2.15
C SER A 141 27.65 -7.35 -2.15
N SER A 142 26.82 -6.32 -1.99
CA SER A 142 27.22 -4.91 -1.92
C SER A 142 26.70 -4.27 -0.64
N GLU A 143 27.05 -3.00 -0.38
CA GLU A 143 26.56 -2.29 0.81
C GLU A 143 25.02 -2.20 0.82
N VAL A 144 24.41 -2.96 1.73
CA VAL A 144 22.95 -3.18 1.77
C VAL A 144 22.21 -1.96 2.32
N LEU A 145 22.76 -1.29 3.32
CA LEU A 145 22.11 -0.14 3.98
C LEU A 145 21.89 1.03 3.02
N SER A 146 22.91 1.38 2.23
CA SER A 146 22.84 2.44 1.21
C SER A 146 21.76 2.14 0.16
N GLN A 147 21.66 0.88 -0.30
CA GLN A 147 20.63 0.46 -1.24
C GLN A 147 19.22 0.56 -0.64
N PHE A 148 19.05 0.16 0.62
CA PHE A 148 17.77 0.28 1.31
C PHE A 148 17.30 1.72 1.48
N LEU A 149 18.19 2.65 1.84
CA LEU A 149 17.83 4.07 1.95
C LEU A 149 17.35 4.62 0.61
N ILE A 150 18.03 4.27 -0.49
CA ILE A 150 17.62 4.68 -1.85
C ILE A 150 16.23 4.13 -2.18
N LEU A 151 15.99 2.84 -1.95
CA LEU A 151 14.69 2.20 -2.22
C LEU A 151 13.57 2.78 -1.35
N MET A 152 13.85 3.09 -0.09
CA MET A 152 12.90 3.66 0.85
C MET A 152 12.49 5.08 0.46
N ILE A 153 13.45 5.93 0.09
CA ILE A 153 13.19 7.30 -0.40
C ILE A 153 12.42 7.23 -1.72
N SER A 154 12.83 6.35 -2.63
CA SER A 154 12.18 6.12 -3.92
C SER A 154 10.72 5.69 -3.77
N PHE A 155 10.47 4.71 -2.90
CA PHE A 155 9.13 4.24 -2.57
C PHE A 155 8.27 5.37 -2.00
N SER A 156 8.81 6.10 -1.03
CA SER A 156 8.11 7.21 -0.37
C SER A 156 7.75 8.32 -1.36
N ALA A 157 8.63 8.64 -2.30
CA ALA A 157 8.35 9.64 -3.34
C ALA A 157 7.20 9.21 -4.25
N VAL A 158 7.22 7.97 -4.77
CA VAL A 158 6.15 7.44 -5.62
C VAL A 158 4.83 7.38 -4.87
N THR A 159 4.84 6.89 -3.63
CA THR A 159 3.65 6.82 -2.78
C THR A 159 3.11 8.22 -2.47
N LEU A 160 3.97 9.18 -2.12
CA LEU A 160 3.54 10.56 -1.86
C LEU A 160 2.85 11.17 -3.08
N CYS A 161 3.46 11.02 -4.26
CA CYS A 161 2.87 11.52 -5.51
C CYS A 161 1.50 10.88 -5.78
N THR A 162 1.44 9.55 -5.78
CA THR A 162 0.20 8.81 -6.09
C THR A 162 -0.91 9.08 -5.08
N ILE A 163 -0.61 9.03 -3.78
CA ILE A 163 -1.62 9.25 -2.72
C ILE A 163 -2.13 10.69 -2.72
N THR A 164 -1.24 11.66 -2.98
CA THR A 164 -1.61 13.08 -3.07
C THR A 164 -2.48 13.32 -4.30
N CYS A 165 -2.16 12.72 -5.45
CA CYS A 165 -3.01 12.77 -6.65
C CYS A 165 -4.41 12.19 -6.37
N PHE A 166 -4.50 11.02 -5.75
CA PHE A 166 -5.79 10.43 -5.37
C PHE A 166 -6.57 11.32 -4.41
N ALA A 167 -5.92 11.83 -3.36
CA ALA A 167 -6.56 12.67 -2.35
C ALA A 167 -7.01 14.03 -2.91
N LEU A 168 -6.21 14.67 -3.77
CA LEU A 168 -6.58 15.92 -4.43
C LEU A 168 -7.74 15.73 -5.40
N PHE A 169 -7.69 14.67 -6.22
CA PHE A 169 -8.77 14.33 -7.13
C PHE A 169 -10.07 14.07 -6.35
N ALA A 170 -10.03 13.15 -5.38
CA ALA A 170 -11.14 12.81 -4.50
C ALA A 170 -11.72 14.03 -3.75
N GLY A 171 -10.84 14.89 -3.21
CA GLY A 171 -11.24 16.12 -2.51
C GLY A 171 -11.79 17.22 -3.43
N SER A 172 -11.45 17.21 -4.72
CA SER A 172 -12.00 18.16 -5.71
C SER A 172 -13.37 17.77 -6.25
N ILE A 173 -13.69 16.47 -6.21
CA ILE A 173 -14.98 15.91 -6.62
C ILE A 173 -15.89 15.56 -5.44
N GLN A 174 -15.56 16.06 -4.23
CA GLN A 174 -16.33 15.90 -2.99
C GLN A 174 -17.83 16.18 -3.17
N HIS A 175 -18.19 17.13 -4.04
CA HIS A 175 -19.59 17.50 -4.31
C HIS A 175 -20.23 16.75 -5.50
N LYS A 176 -19.50 15.85 -6.17
CA LYS A 176 -19.92 15.19 -7.43
C LYS A 176 -19.95 13.66 -7.36
N ILE A 177 -19.51 13.01 -6.28
CA ILE A 177 -19.57 11.55 -6.14
C ILE A 177 -20.75 11.14 -5.25
N THR A 178 -21.85 10.73 -5.88
CA THR A 178 -23.01 10.10 -5.22
C THR A 178 -23.35 8.72 -5.78
N SER A 179 -22.70 8.24 -6.85
CA SER A 179 -23.12 7.01 -7.54
C SER A 179 -22.47 5.73 -6.98
N TYR A 180 -23.31 4.87 -6.40
CA TYR A 180 -22.99 3.50 -5.96
C TYR A 180 -22.21 2.67 -7.00
N LYS A 181 -22.52 2.84 -8.30
CA LYS A 181 -21.87 2.11 -9.40
C LYS A 181 -20.38 2.46 -9.56
N ALA A 182 -20.00 3.71 -9.31
CA ALA A 182 -18.60 4.14 -9.39
C ALA A 182 -17.76 3.55 -8.25
N LYS A 183 -18.32 3.52 -7.03
CA LYS A 183 -17.67 2.90 -5.85
C LYS A 183 -17.48 1.40 -6.05
N LYS A 184 -18.48 0.70 -6.59
CA LYS A 184 -18.40 -0.74 -6.88
C LYS A 184 -17.34 -1.08 -7.93
N ARG A 185 -17.22 -0.30 -9.02
CA ARG A 185 -16.20 -0.51 -10.06
C ARG A 185 -14.78 -0.30 -9.54
N LEU A 186 -14.56 0.66 -8.65
CA LEU A 186 -13.25 0.91 -8.05
C LEU A 186 -12.78 -0.29 -7.21
N ASN A 187 -13.67 -0.86 -6.38
CA ASN A 187 -13.38 -2.06 -5.60
C ASN A 187 -13.03 -3.26 -6.48
N GLN A 188 -13.76 -3.46 -7.59
CA GLN A 188 -13.52 -4.55 -8.53
C GLN A 188 -12.15 -4.45 -9.21
N VAL A 189 -11.77 -3.27 -9.71
CA VAL A 189 -10.45 -3.06 -10.35
C VAL A 189 -9.30 -3.27 -9.36
N GLY A 190 -9.44 -2.77 -8.13
CA GLY A 190 -8.46 -3.03 -7.06
C GLY A 190 -8.36 -4.51 -6.71
N GLY A 191 -9.50 -5.21 -6.68
CA GLY A 191 -9.58 -6.65 -6.45
C GLY A 191 -8.81 -7.46 -7.49
N THR A 192 -8.99 -7.21 -8.79
CA THR A 192 -8.32 -7.96 -9.86
C THR A 192 -6.80 -7.81 -9.79
N ALA A 193 -6.34 -6.60 -9.50
CA ALA A 193 -4.91 -6.31 -9.46
C ALA A 193 -4.22 -6.90 -8.22
N LEU A 194 -4.92 -7.01 -7.08
CA LEU A 194 -4.44 -7.75 -5.91
C LEU A 194 -4.31 -9.26 -6.18
N ILE A 195 -5.29 -9.85 -6.88
CA ILE A 195 -5.21 -11.26 -7.33
C ILE A 195 -4.00 -11.44 -8.25
N GLY A 196 -3.82 -10.54 -9.23
CA GLY A 196 -2.69 -10.56 -10.14
C GLY A 196 -1.33 -10.47 -9.43
N ALA A 197 -1.21 -9.56 -8.46
CA ALA A 197 -0.01 -9.45 -7.63
C ALA A 197 0.27 -10.74 -6.83
N GLY A 198 -0.76 -11.36 -6.25
CA GLY A 198 -0.63 -12.65 -5.56
C GLY A 198 -0.14 -13.77 -6.49
N ILE A 199 -0.72 -13.91 -7.68
CA ILE A 199 -0.33 -14.91 -8.68
C ILE A 199 1.11 -14.68 -9.15
N PHE A 200 1.47 -13.44 -9.49
CA PHE A 200 2.84 -13.10 -9.90
C PHE A 200 3.87 -13.46 -8.81
N THR A 201 3.57 -13.13 -7.55
CA THR A 201 4.40 -13.49 -6.41
C THR A 201 4.59 -15.01 -6.28
N ALA A 202 3.55 -15.79 -6.58
CA ALA A 202 3.62 -17.25 -6.56
C ALA A 202 4.63 -17.80 -7.58
N THR A 203 4.73 -17.18 -8.77
CA THR A 203 5.58 -17.65 -9.88
C THR A 203 7.08 -17.33 -9.73
N MET A 204 7.47 -16.43 -8.81
CA MET A 204 8.88 -16.06 -8.65
C MET A 204 9.62 -17.03 -7.71
N HIS A 205 10.58 -17.80 -8.21
CA HIS A 205 11.48 -18.59 -7.38
C HIS A 205 12.83 -17.90 -7.20
N LYS A 206 13.41 -18.03 -6.01
CA LYS A 206 14.80 -17.65 -5.74
C LYS A 206 15.69 -18.76 -6.31
N ASN A 207 16.48 -18.46 -7.33
CA ASN A 207 17.65 -19.26 -7.67
C ASN A 207 18.79 -18.92 -6.70
#